data_AF-A0A444UD99-F1
#
_entry.id   AF-A0A444UD99-F1
#
_cell.length_a   1.000
_cell.length_b   1.000
_cell.length_c   1.000
_cell.angle_alpha   90.00
_cell.angle_beta   90.00
_cell.angle_gamma   90.00
#
_symmetry.space_group_name_H-M   'P 1'
#
loop_
_entity.id
_entity.type
_entity.pdbx_description
1 polymer ?
#
loop_
_entity_poly.entity_id
_entity_poly.type
_entity_poly.pdbx_seq_one_letter_code
_entity_poly.pdbx_strand_id
1 'polypeptide(L)'
;MEYMQAPASSQGNILCCECGTPIAPNPANMCVACLRTHVDITEGIPKQVSVHFCKQCERSKTSQRLISHDIHTSTFNYKSTFSVEIVPICKDNVVCLPPRLAQSLGNMSQICVCIRVTSAIHLIDPRTLQIAEVDGNTYWRSPFHSLCSPRQLEEFIVMDIETVRDQKQGAGAGMRSNKHVLADVWVQKTSEMNTSQQYHCHTHLGHLLNHGDLVLGFDLANSNVNDEFVNKMNPHHIPDVVLIKKRFDRNRRQRRRNWRLKEMEREREGMDTDDERQYQDFLEDLEEDEALRKNINIFRDASKIPVESDTDDDGAPRVSLVEMLEDLNISEDATGGEGADMITTA
;
A
#
# COMPACT_ATOMS: atom_id res chain seq x y z
N MET A 1 -37.59 43.75 17.43
CA MET A 1 -37.89 42.33 17.14
C MET A 1 -36.94 41.50 17.97
N GLU A 2 -37.34 41.17 19.20
CA GLU A 2 -36.60 40.21 20.01
C GLU A 2 -36.97 38.82 19.51
N TYR A 3 -35.97 37.99 19.19
CA TYR A 3 -36.20 36.63 18.76
C TYR A 3 -36.62 35.81 19.98
N MET A 4 -37.84 35.25 19.95
CA MET A 4 -38.28 34.28 20.96
C MET A 4 -37.34 33.07 20.91
N GLN A 5 -36.55 32.86 21.96
CA GLN A 5 -35.84 31.60 22.15
C GLN A 5 -36.87 30.46 22.22
N ALA A 6 -36.65 29.42 21.42
CA ALA A 6 -37.45 28.20 21.52
C ALA A 6 -37.30 27.62 22.94
N PRO A 7 -38.38 27.13 23.58
CA PRO A 7 -38.29 26.58 24.91
C PRO A 7 -37.37 25.35 24.89
N ALA A 8 -36.31 25.38 25.69
CA ALA A 8 -35.44 24.24 25.87
C ALA A 8 -36.26 23.07 26.43
N SER A 9 -36.43 22.01 25.64
CA SER A 9 -37.13 20.81 26.08
C SER A 9 -36.30 20.13 27.16
N SER A 10 -36.70 20.31 28.43
CA SER A 10 -36.12 19.58 29.55
C SER A 10 -36.46 18.09 29.39
N GLN A 11 -35.52 17.32 28.82
CA GLN A 11 -35.62 15.87 28.80
C GLN A 11 -35.54 15.38 30.25
N GLY A 12 -36.70 15.06 30.83
CA GLY A 12 -36.79 14.58 32.21
C GLY A 12 -36.11 13.23 32.33
N ASN A 13 -35.09 13.13 33.19
CA ASN A 13 -34.37 11.89 33.42
C ASN A 13 -35.25 10.87 34.18
N ILE A 14 -35.18 9.62 33.77
CA ILE A 14 -35.72 8.47 34.51
C ILE A 14 -34.58 7.70 35.18
N LEU A 15 -34.89 6.86 36.17
CA LEU A 15 -33.90 5.97 36.78
C LEU A 15 -33.86 4.65 36.01
N CYS A 16 -32.65 4.13 35.77
CA CYS A 16 -32.46 2.76 35.27
C CYS A 16 -33.14 1.76 36.20
N CYS A 17 -33.99 0.88 35.66
CA CYS A 17 -34.80 -0.05 36.47
C CYS A 17 -34.01 -1.12 37.23
N GLU A 18 -32.69 -1.23 36.99
CA GLU A 18 -31.83 -2.28 37.56
C GLU A 18 -30.70 -1.71 38.44
N CYS A 19 -29.99 -0.67 37.99
CA CYS A 19 -28.90 -0.04 38.76
C CYS A 19 -29.24 1.33 39.37
N GLY A 20 -30.44 1.86 39.12
CA GLY A 20 -30.90 3.14 39.68
C GLY A 20 -30.21 4.40 39.16
N THR A 21 -29.26 4.31 38.23
CA THR A 21 -28.57 5.47 37.64
C THR A 21 -29.53 6.35 36.83
N PRO A 22 -29.52 7.69 36.96
CA PRO A 22 -30.35 8.58 36.14
C PRO A 22 -29.91 8.56 34.67
N ILE A 23 -30.88 8.44 33.76
CA ILE A 23 -30.69 8.35 32.31
C ILE A 23 -31.78 9.14 31.57
N ALA A 24 -31.50 9.54 30.33
CA ALA A 24 -32.55 10.04 29.44
C ALA A 24 -33.57 8.91 29.13
N PRO A 25 -34.87 9.22 28.95
CA PRO A 25 -35.90 8.20 28.71
C PRO A 25 -35.63 7.38 27.46
N ASN A 26 -35.64 6.05 27.59
CA ASN A 26 -35.50 5.13 26.47
C ASN A 26 -36.52 3.98 26.57
N PRO A 27 -36.89 3.30 25.46
CA PRO A 27 -37.93 2.26 25.48
C PRO A 27 -37.61 1.04 26.35
N ALA A 28 -36.35 0.85 26.75
CA ALA A 28 -35.92 -0.26 27.61
C ALA A 28 -35.89 0.09 29.11
N ASN A 29 -36.03 1.38 29.47
CA ASN A 29 -35.86 1.91 30.84
C ASN A 29 -34.55 1.48 31.54
N MET A 30 -33.52 1.15 30.76
CA MET A 30 -32.24 0.61 31.22
C MET A 30 -31.09 1.49 30.75
N CYS A 31 -30.05 1.65 31.58
CA CYS A 31 -28.84 2.38 31.19
C CYS A 31 -27.99 1.54 30.22
N VAL A 32 -27.06 2.20 29.50
CA VAL A 32 -26.19 1.53 28.51
C VAL A 32 -25.31 0.43 29.14
N ALA A 33 -24.96 0.54 30.42
CA ALA A 33 -24.22 -0.50 31.14
C ALA A 33 -25.07 -1.76 31.36
N CYS A 34 -26.26 -1.63 31.95
CA CYS A 34 -27.21 -2.74 32.15
C CYS A 34 -27.67 -3.34 30.82
N LEU A 35 -27.94 -2.53 29.79
CA LEU A 35 -28.26 -3.03 28.44
C LEU A 35 -27.17 -3.95 27.88
N ARG A 36 -25.89 -3.64 28.11
CA ARG A 36 -24.77 -4.47 27.66
C ARG A 36 -24.57 -5.74 28.47
N THR A 37 -25.06 -5.83 29.71
CA THR A 37 -24.96 -7.04 30.53
C THR A 37 -26.18 -7.95 30.40
N HIS A 38 -27.36 -7.41 30.10
CA HIS A 38 -28.62 -8.17 30.02
C HIS A 38 -29.11 -8.45 28.60
N VAL A 39 -28.56 -7.81 27.57
CA VAL A 39 -28.94 -8.06 26.16
C VAL A 39 -27.72 -8.46 25.33
N ASP A 40 -27.49 -9.77 25.19
CA ASP A 40 -26.50 -10.30 24.24
C ASP A 40 -27.11 -10.41 22.83
N ILE A 41 -26.89 -9.40 22.00
CA ILE A 41 -27.30 -9.39 20.58
C ILE A 41 -26.54 -10.42 19.71
N THR A 42 -25.57 -11.14 20.27
CA THR A 42 -24.85 -12.23 19.61
C THR A 42 -25.32 -13.63 20.02
N GLU A 43 -26.36 -13.72 20.86
CA GLU A 43 -27.00 -14.99 21.20
C GLU A 43 -27.56 -15.66 19.94
N GLY A 44 -27.20 -16.94 19.73
CA GLY A 44 -27.53 -17.69 18.51
C GLY A 44 -26.61 -17.46 17.31
N ILE A 45 -25.68 -16.49 17.34
CA ILE A 45 -24.67 -16.32 16.28
C ILE A 45 -23.41 -17.13 16.65
N PRO A 46 -23.03 -18.17 15.87
CA PRO A 46 -21.82 -18.92 16.14
C PRO A 46 -20.58 -18.05 15.91
N LYS A 47 -19.90 -17.68 16.99
CA LYS A 47 -18.71 -16.80 16.99
C LYS A 47 -17.47 -17.41 16.31
N GLN A 48 -17.55 -18.68 15.86
CA GLN A 48 -16.51 -19.42 15.16
C GLN A 48 -17.15 -20.40 14.15
N VAL A 49 -16.58 -20.52 12.95
CA VAL A 49 -16.95 -21.53 11.94
C VAL A 49 -15.69 -22.04 11.21
N SER A 50 -15.61 -23.33 10.89
CA SER A 50 -14.40 -23.93 10.29
C SER A 50 -14.61 -24.29 8.82
N VAL A 51 -13.80 -23.69 7.93
CA VAL A 51 -13.79 -23.97 6.48
C VAL A 51 -12.57 -24.82 6.11
N HIS A 52 -12.77 -25.84 5.24
CA HIS A 52 -11.73 -26.72 4.71
C HIS A 52 -11.67 -26.69 3.16
N PHE A 53 -10.47 -26.88 2.58
CA PHE A 53 -10.10 -26.51 1.19
C PHE A 53 -8.88 -27.45 0.74
N CYS A 54 -8.53 -27.76 -0.55
CA CYS A 54 -7.23 -28.37 -1.09
C CYS A 54 -6.35 -27.73 -2.30
N LYS A 55 -5.07 -27.24 -2.14
CA LYS A 55 -4.35 -26.00 -2.75
C LYS A 55 -3.70 -26.12 -4.08
N GLN A 56 -3.15 -27.27 -4.40
CA GLN A 56 -2.84 -27.53 -5.79
C GLN A 56 -4.07 -27.23 -6.69
N CYS A 57 -5.26 -27.28 -6.10
CA CYS A 57 -6.54 -26.80 -6.60
C CYS A 57 -7.42 -26.21 -5.46
N GLU A 58 -6.88 -25.22 -4.69
CA GLU A 58 -7.48 -24.45 -3.56
C GLU A 58 -7.47 -24.98 -2.04
N ARG A 59 -6.42 -24.84 -1.12
CA ARG A 59 -6.16 -25.52 0.28
C ARG A 59 -6.20 -24.63 1.52
N SER A 60 -6.78 -25.20 2.57
CA SER A 60 -6.35 -25.10 3.98
C SER A 60 -5.57 -26.36 4.40
N LYS A 61 -4.24 -26.28 4.59
CA LYS A 61 -3.50 -27.42 5.19
C LYS A 61 -3.82 -27.40 6.68
N THR A 62 -5.00 -27.90 7.04
CA THR A 62 -5.46 -27.94 8.42
C THR A 62 -4.72 -29.07 9.14
N SER A 63 -3.69 -28.74 9.90
CA SER A 63 -3.20 -29.65 10.93
C SER A 63 -4.10 -29.50 12.15
N GLN A 64 -4.96 -30.49 12.36
CA GLN A 64 -5.75 -30.61 13.57
C GLN A 64 -5.00 -31.50 14.56
N ARG A 65 -4.65 -30.93 15.72
CA ARG A 65 -4.19 -31.71 16.87
C ARG A 65 -5.36 -31.89 17.81
N LEU A 66 -5.84 -33.12 17.98
CA LEU A 66 -6.82 -33.45 19.02
C LEU A 66 -6.22 -33.10 20.39
N ILE A 67 -6.95 -32.32 21.18
CA ILE A 67 -6.60 -31.96 22.56
C ILE A 67 -7.31 -32.93 23.50
N SER A 68 -8.63 -33.09 23.34
CA SER A 68 -9.45 -33.99 24.14
C SER A 68 -10.72 -34.41 23.39
N HIS A 69 -11.32 -35.52 23.84
CA HIS A 69 -12.61 -36.02 23.36
C HIS A 69 -13.44 -36.46 24.57
N ASP A 70 -14.68 -36.01 24.65
CA ASP A 70 -15.66 -36.48 25.63
C ASP A 70 -16.53 -37.56 24.99
N ILE A 71 -16.39 -38.78 25.50
CA ILE A 71 -17.06 -39.99 25.00
C ILE A 71 -18.57 -39.95 25.30
N HIS A 72 -19.00 -39.27 26.36
CA HIS A 72 -20.41 -39.23 26.75
C HIS A 72 -21.23 -38.23 25.93
N THR A 73 -20.61 -37.15 25.46
CA THR A 73 -21.24 -36.16 24.57
C THR A 73 -20.82 -36.31 23.11
N SER A 74 -19.85 -37.19 22.81
CA SER A 74 -19.21 -37.32 21.49
C SER A 74 -18.62 -36.00 20.95
N THR A 75 -18.16 -35.13 21.84
CA THR A 75 -17.57 -33.83 21.49
C THR A 75 -16.05 -33.91 21.44
N PHE A 76 -15.45 -33.26 20.44
CA PHE A 76 -14.01 -33.30 20.19
C PHE A 76 -13.42 -31.88 20.21
N ASN A 77 -12.40 -31.66 21.03
CA ASN A 77 -11.67 -30.40 21.10
C ASN A 77 -10.39 -30.50 20.26
N TYR A 78 -10.34 -29.75 19.15
CA TYR A 78 -9.18 -29.71 18.24
C TYR A 78 -8.46 -28.36 18.30
N LYS A 79 -7.12 -28.38 18.42
CA LYS A 79 -6.29 -27.24 18.06
C LYS A 79 -6.12 -27.24 16.54
N SER A 80 -6.80 -26.32 15.86
CA SER A 80 -6.57 -26.07 14.44
C SER A 80 -5.41 -25.08 14.26
N THR A 81 -4.44 -25.43 13.41
CA THR A 81 -3.38 -24.51 12.99
C THR A 81 -3.53 -24.21 11.51
N PHE A 82 -3.43 -22.93 11.14
CA PHE A 82 -3.47 -22.48 9.76
C PHE A 82 -2.09 -21.93 9.39
N SER A 83 -1.46 -22.52 8.39
CA SER A 83 -0.25 -21.98 7.77
C SER A 83 -0.65 -21.23 6.52
N VAL A 84 -0.39 -19.92 6.51
CA VAL A 84 -0.63 -19.01 5.38
C VAL A 84 0.73 -18.61 4.82
N GLU A 85 0.91 -18.78 3.52
CA GLU A 85 2.14 -18.48 2.81
C GLU A 85 1.82 -17.42 1.74
N ILE A 86 2.53 -16.29 1.81
CA ILE A 86 2.39 -15.15 0.89
C ILE A 86 3.40 -15.34 -0.26
N VAL A 87 3.05 -14.85 -1.45
CA VAL A 87 3.95 -14.89 -2.61
C VAL A 87 5.18 -14.01 -2.34
N PRO A 88 6.43 -14.51 -2.52
CA PRO A 88 7.65 -13.77 -2.27
C PRO A 88 8.03 -12.80 -3.42
N ILE A 89 7.06 -12.01 -3.90
CA ILE A 89 7.25 -10.97 -4.93
C ILE A 89 6.67 -9.66 -4.40
N CYS A 90 7.47 -8.58 -4.43
CA CYS A 90 7.05 -7.25 -4.03
C CYS A 90 6.80 -6.33 -5.24
N LYS A 91 6.20 -5.16 -4.97
CA LYS A 91 6.27 -3.98 -5.86
C LYS A 91 7.74 -3.70 -6.23
N ASP A 92 7.98 -3.15 -7.42
CA ASP A 92 9.30 -2.73 -7.93
C ASP A 92 10.28 -3.91 -8.18
N ASN A 93 9.82 -5.17 -8.12
CA ASN A 93 10.67 -6.34 -8.40
C ASN A 93 10.72 -6.64 -9.91
N VAL A 94 11.91 -7.01 -10.41
CA VAL A 94 12.08 -7.58 -11.76
C VAL A 94 12.10 -9.09 -11.64
N VAL A 95 11.28 -9.77 -12.45
CA VAL A 95 11.07 -11.22 -12.42
C VAL A 95 11.38 -11.83 -13.78
N CYS A 96 11.89 -13.07 -13.79
CA CYS A 96 11.90 -13.90 -14.99
C CYS A 96 10.76 -14.92 -14.93
N LEU A 97 9.84 -14.84 -15.89
CA LEU A 97 8.72 -15.75 -16.02
C LEU A 97 9.15 -17.04 -16.71
N PRO A 98 8.64 -18.21 -16.29
CA PRO A 98 8.80 -19.45 -17.03
C PRO A 98 8.24 -19.29 -18.46
N PRO A 99 8.89 -19.83 -19.51
CA PRO A 99 8.51 -19.56 -20.90
C PRO A 99 7.09 -20.03 -21.24
N ARG A 100 6.60 -21.11 -20.60
CA ARG A 100 5.21 -21.58 -20.73
C ARG A 100 4.20 -20.60 -20.12
N LEU A 101 4.56 -19.96 -19.00
CA LEU A 101 3.72 -18.97 -18.34
C LEU A 101 3.67 -17.69 -19.19
N ALA A 102 4.83 -17.17 -19.61
CA ALA A 102 4.93 -16.00 -20.50
C ALA A 102 4.13 -16.19 -21.81
N GLN A 103 4.19 -17.39 -22.40
CA GLN A 103 3.37 -17.73 -23.58
C GLN A 103 1.86 -17.70 -23.27
N SER A 104 1.44 -18.29 -22.14
CA SER A 104 0.02 -18.33 -21.73
C SER A 104 -0.56 -16.95 -21.39
N LEU A 105 0.28 -16.01 -20.94
CA LEU A 105 -0.09 -14.64 -20.60
C LEU A 105 -0.13 -13.70 -21.83
N GLY A 106 -0.38 -14.26 -23.02
CA GLY A 106 -0.43 -13.51 -24.29
C GLY A 106 0.94 -13.30 -24.92
N ASN A 107 1.81 -14.31 -24.90
CA ASN A 107 3.12 -14.29 -25.55
C ASN A 107 4.03 -13.11 -25.12
N MET A 108 4.07 -12.84 -23.81
CA MET A 108 4.91 -11.79 -23.22
C MET A 108 6.41 -12.10 -23.31
N SER A 109 7.23 -11.07 -23.15
CA SER A 109 8.63 -11.26 -22.78
C SER A 109 8.75 -12.01 -21.44
N GLN A 110 9.87 -12.71 -21.23
CA GLN A 110 10.10 -13.41 -19.96
C GLN A 110 10.52 -12.45 -18.85
N ILE A 111 11.10 -11.29 -19.14
CA ILE A 111 11.57 -10.33 -18.15
C ILE A 111 10.51 -9.25 -17.96
N CYS A 112 9.87 -9.23 -16.80
CA CYS A 112 8.78 -8.33 -16.45
C CYS A 112 9.07 -7.57 -15.16
N VAL A 113 8.45 -6.40 -14.99
CA VAL A 113 8.48 -5.60 -13.75
C VAL A 113 7.15 -5.77 -13.02
N CYS A 114 7.18 -5.99 -11.70
CA CYS A 114 5.99 -6.01 -10.87
C CYS A 114 5.59 -4.58 -10.46
N ILE A 115 4.53 -4.06 -11.09
CA ILE A 115 4.04 -2.70 -10.84
C ILE A 115 3.14 -2.58 -9.61
N ARG A 116 2.45 -3.67 -9.23
CA ARG A 116 1.49 -3.67 -8.11
C ARG A 116 1.22 -5.10 -7.63
N VAL A 117 1.04 -5.27 -6.33
CA VAL A 117 0.57 -6.52 -5.71
C VAL A 117 -0.74 -6.25 -4.99
N THR A 118 -1.80 -7.01 -5.32
CA THR A 118 -3.08 -7.01 -4.60
C THR A 118 -3.49 -8.46 -4.31
N SER A 119 -4.73 -8.87 -4.61
CA SER A 119 -5.14 -10.28 -4.64
C SER A 119 -4.43 -11.08 -5.75
N ALA A 120 -3.91 -10.38 -6.77
CA ALA A 120 -3.10 -10.91 -7.85
C ALA A 120 -1.85 -10.02 -8.04
N ILE A 121 -0.84 -10.57 -8.71
CA ILE A 121 0.41 -9.89 -9.05
C ILE A 121 0.24 -9.22 -10.40
N HIS A 122 0.49 -7.91 -10.49
CA HIS A 122 0.38 -7.14 -11.72
C HIS A 122 1.77 -6.93 -12.30
N LEU A 123 1.99 -7.50 -13.49
CA LEU A 123 3.25 -7.47 -14.21
C LEU A 123 3.14 -6.60 -15.44
N ILE A 124 4.21 -5.89 -15.79
CA ILE A 124 4.35 -5.16 -17.06
C ILE A 124 5.63 -5.60 -17.78
N ASP A 125 5.54 -5.77 -19.10
CA ASP A 125 6.70 -5.90 -19.97
C ASP A 125 7.21 -4.49 -20.35
N PRO A 126 8.43 -4.08 -19.93
CA PRO A 126 8.96 -2.74 -20.21
C PRO A 126 9.22 -2.49 -21.71
N ARG A 127 9.32 -3.55 -22.54
CA ARG A 127 9.54 -3.43 -23.99
C ARG A 127 8.26 -3.24 -24.81
N THR A 128 7.11 -3.75 -24.35
CA THR A 128 5.86 -3.76 -25.13
C THR A 128 4.67 -3.05 -24.46
N LEU A 129 4.79 -2.73 -23.16
CA LEU A 129 3.71 -2.30 -22.27
C LEU A 129 2.58 -3.33 -22.07
N GLN A 130 2.80 -4.58 -22.44
CA GLN A 130 1.82 -5.63 -22.14
C GLN A 130 1.71 -5.82 -20.62
N ILE A 131 0.48 -5.90 -20.12
CA ILE A 131 0.16 -6.23 -18.74
C ILE A 131 -0.27 -7.70 -18.66
N ALA A 132 0.16 -8.36 -17.59
CA ALA A 132 -0.45 -9.60 -17.13
C ALA A 132 -0.83 -9.52 -15.64
N GLU A 133 -1.89 -10.24 -15.30
CA GLU A 133 -2.28 -10.50 -13.92
C GLU A 133 -2.02 -11.97 -13.62
N VAL A 134 -1.24 -12.26 -12.57
CA VAL A 134 -0.95 -13.62 -12.11
C VAL A 134 -1.62 -13.82 -10.76
N ASP A 135 -2.65 -14.68 -10.73
CA ASP A 135 -3.32 -15.05 -9.49
C ASP A 135 -2.47 -16.02 -8.65
N GLY A 136 -2.81 -16.15 -7.36
CA GLY A 136 -2.10 -17.05 -6.47
C GLY A 136 -2.06 -18.50 -6.95
N ASN A 137 -3.14 -19.03 -7.55
CA ASN A 137 -3.15 -20.43 -7.99
C ASN A 137 -2.23 -20.65 -9.20
N THR A 138 -2.14 -19.70 -10.13
CA THR A 138 -1.19 -19.78 -11.26
C THR A 138 0.25 -19.64 -10.76
N TYR A 139 0.53 -18.70 -9.86
CA TYR A 139 1.86 -18.54 -9.27
C TYR A 139 2.35 -19.85 -8.61
N TRP A 140 1.55 -20.46 -7.73
CA TRP A 140 1.96 -21.70 -7.04
C TRP A 140 2.03 -22.95 -7.94
N ARG A 141 1.55 -22.89 -9.19
CA ARG A 141 1.72 -23.95 -10.21
C ARG A 141 3.03 -23.82 -11.00
N SER A 142 3.49 -22.60 -11.21
CA SER A 142 4.74 -22.28 -11.91
C SER A 142 5.42 -21.10 -11.22
N PRO A 143 6.06 -21.33 -10.05
CA PRO A 143 6.63 -20.26 -9.24
C PRO A 143 7.82 -19.62 -9.94
N PHE A 144 8.03 -18.34 -9.66
CA PHE A 144 9.15 -17.53 -10.10
C PHE A 144 9.59 -16.58 -8.98
N HIS A 145 10.83 -16.10 -9.03
CA HIS A 145 11.43 -15.28 -7.99
C HIS A 145 11.87 -13.91 -8.54
N SER A 146 12.12 -12.96 -7.63
CA SER A 146 12.78 -11.69 -8.02
C SER A 146 14.24 -11.97 -8.40
N LEU A 147 14.69 -11.39 -9.50
CA LEU A 147 16.06 -11.55 -10.02
C LEU A 147 17.08 -10.77 -9.17
N CYS A 148 16.68 -9.60 -8.69
CA CYS A 148 17.51 -8.70 -7.90
C CYS A 148 16.80 -8.32 -6.59
N SER A 149 17.58 -7.97 -5.57
CA SER A 149 17.09 -7.38 -4.33
C SER A 149 16.86 -5.88 -4.53
N PRO A 150 15.82 -5.25 -3.94
CA PRO A 150 15.63 -3.80 -3.99
C PRO A 150 16.84 -2.98 -3.51
N ARG A 151 17.75 -3.57 -2.72
CA ARG A 151 19.01 -2.94 -2.28
C ARG A 151 20.05 -2.78 -3.40
N GLN A 152 19.85 -3.42 -4.55
CA GLN A 152 20.72 -3.34 -5.73
C GLN A 152 20.19 -2.34 -6.78
N LEU A 153 19.19 -1.52 -6.43
CA LEU A 153 18.72 -0.43 -7.29
C LEU A 153 19.82 0.63 -7.40
N GLU A 154 20.26 0.89 -8.62
CA GLU A 154 21.24 1.93 -8.92
C GLU A 154 20.56 3.19 -9.47
N GLU A 155 21.19 4.34 -9.22
CA GLU A 155 20.76 5.63 -9.75
C GLU A 155 21.35 5.88 -11.14
N PHE A 156 20.47 6.14 -12.10
CA PHE A 156 20.81 6.57 -13.44
C PHE A 156 20.28 7.98 -13.69
N ILE A 157 20.97 8.73 -14.54
CA ILE A 157 20.50 9.99 -15.12
C ILE A 157 20.00 9.74 -16.55
N VAL A 158 18.85 10.32 -16.89
CA VAL A 158 18.27 10.28 -18.25
C VAL A 158 19.00 11.29 -19.12
N MET A 159 19.67 10.82 -20.18
CA MET A 159 20.35 11.68 -21.14
C MET A 159 19.40 12.06 -22.28
N ASP A 160 18.74 11.07 -22.88
CA ASP A 160 17.82 11.24 -24.01
C ASP A 160 16.60 10.34 -23.87
N ILE A 161 15.45 10.78 -24.40
CA ILE A 161 14.18 10.08 -24.33
C ILE A 161 13.32 10.31 -25.59
N GLU A 162 12.92 9.21 -26.24
CA GLU A 162 12.06 9.22 -27.43
C GLU A 162 10.78 8.39 -27.16
N THR A 163 9.59 9.00 -27.26
CA THR A 163 8.32 8.29 -27.01
C THR A 163 7.88 7.47 -28.23
N VAL A 164 7.77 6.15 -28.07
CA VAL A 164 7.39 5.22 -29.15
C VAL A 164 5.87 5.07 -29.22
N ARG A 165 5.23 5.72 -30.20
CA ARG A 165 3.76 5.77 -30.33
C ARG A 165 3.17 4.57 -31.10
N ASP A 166 3.78 4.18 -32.21
CA ASP A 166 3.22 3.20 -33.16
C ASP A 166 3.93 1.83 -33.15
N GLN A 167 4.17 1.27 -31.95
CA GLN A 167 4.71 -0.09 -31.84
C GLN A 167 3.64 -1.12 -32.25
N LYS A 168 3.85 -1.79 -33.40
CA LYS A 168 2.97 -2.87 -33.88
C LYS A 168 2.99 -4.05 -32.92
N GLN A 169 1.82 -4.51 -32.50
CA GLN A 169 1.69 -5.72 -31.69
C GLN A 169 2.14 -6.97 -32.47
N GLY A 170 2.90 -7.84 -31.82
CA GLY A 170 3.14 -9.19 -32.31
C GLY A 170 1.86 -10.02 -32.33
N ALA A 171 1.78 -11.02 -33.22
CA ALA A 171 0.64 -11.93 -33.24
C ALA A 171 0.51 -12.67 -31.90
N GLY A 172 -0.68 -12.57 -31.28
CA GLY A 172 -0.95 -13.16 -29.97
C GLY A 172 -0.57 -12.29 -28.76
N ALA A 173 -0.13 -11.05 -28.95
CA ALA A 173 0.08 -10.09 -27.86
C ALA A 173 -1.22 -9.83 -27.08
N GLY A 174 -1.09 -9.71 -25.76
CA GLY A 174 -2.19 -9.45 -24.83
C GLY A 174 -2.50 -7.96 -24.63
N MET A 175 -3.15 -7.65 -23.51
CA MET A 175 -3.64 -6.32 -23.18
C MET A 175 -2.47 -5.36 -22.85
N ARG A 176 -2.47 -4.15 -23.43
CA ARG A 176 -1.48 -3.10 -23.11
C ARG A 176 -1.99 -2.20 -21.98
N SER A 177 -1.06 -1.56 -21.28
CA SER A 177 -1.40 -0.52 -20.31
C SER A 177 -1.89 0.77 -20.98
N ASN A 178 -2.95 1.36 -20.44
CA ASN A 178 -3.39 2.72 -20.81
C ASN A 178 -2.77 3.82 -19.93
N LYS A 179 -2.13 3.47 -18.79
CA LYS A 179 -1.48 4.42 -17.88
C LYS A 179 -0.05 4.76 -18.33
N HIS A 180 0.64 3.78 -18.89
CA HIS A 180 2.05 3.86 -19.23
C HIS A 180 2.25 4.25 -20.70
N VAL A 181 3.34 4.96 -20.98
CA VAL A 181 3.77 5.34 -22.33
C VAL A 181 5.14 4.72 -22.56
N LEU A 182 5.32 4.12 -23.74
CA LEU A 182 6.55 3.46 -24.12
C LEU A 182 7.53 4.53 -24.57
N ALA A 183 8.75 4.48 -24.03
CA ALA A 183 9.83 5.33 -24.51
C ALA A 183 11.13 4.54 -24.58
N ASP A 184 11.92 4.87 -25.59
CA ASP A 184 13.32 4.46 -25.69
C ASP A 184 14.17 5.53 -25.01
N VAL A 185 15.06 5.10 -24.12
CA VAL A 185 15.79 5.99 -23.21
C VAL A 185 17.27 5.65 -23.20
N TRP A 186 18.08 6.66 -23.38
CA TRP A 186 19.52 6.60 -23.14
C TRP A 186 19.81 7.07 -21.73
N VAL A 187 20.36 6.18 -20.91
CA VAL A 187 20.68 6.44 -19.51
C VAL A 187 22.16 6.25 -19.21
N GLN A 188 22.66 6.99 -18.24
CA GLN A 188 24.02 6.88 -17.73
C GLN A 188 23.98 6.67 -16.22
N LYS A 189 24.87 5.84 -15.65
CA LYS A 189 24.94 5.66 -14.19
C LYS A 189 25.46 6.93 -13.53
N THR A 190 24.82 7.39 -12.47
CA THR A 190 25.27 8.56 -11.69
C THR A 190 26.67 8.34 -11.10
N SER A 191 26.98 7.12 -10.68
CA SER A 191 28.30 6.71 -10.15
C SER A 191 29.43 6.76 -11.20
N GLU A 192 29.09 6.66 -12.48
CA GLU A 192 30.04 6.58 -13.60
C GLU A 192 29.93 7.79 -14.54
N MET A 193 29.47 8.94 -14.02
CA MET A 193 29.21 10.14 -14.82
C MET A 193 30.46 10.71 -15.54
N ASN A 194 31.67 10.30 -15.11
CA ASN A 194 32.94 10.63 -15.76
C ASN A 194 33.26 9.75 -16.99
N THR A 195 32.55 8.63 -17.17
CA THR A 195 32.76 7.66 -18.25
C THR A 195 31.74 7.89 -19.35
N SER A 196 32.13 7.90 -20.63
CA SER A 196 31.20 8.06 -21.76
C SER A 196 30.37 6.79 -22.09
N GLN A 197 30.10 5.94 -21.10
CA GLN A 197 29.27 4.75 -21.27
C GLN A 197 27.80 5.11 -21.05
N GLN A 198 26.98 4.81 -22.03
CA GLN A 198 25.53 5.01 -22.00
C GLN A 198 24.85 3.69 -22.30
N TYR A 199 23.76 3.42 -21.59
CA TYR A 199 22.95 2.22 -21.72
C TYR A 199 21.64 2.59 -22.42
N HIS A 200 21.24 1.78 -23.39
CA HIS A 200 19.98 1.95 -24.10
C HIS A 200 18.94 0.98 -23.53
N CYS A 201 17.79 1.51 -23.11
CA CYS A 201 16.70 0.71 -22.56
C CYS A 201 15.33 1.18 -23.05
N HIS A 202 14.37 0.25 -23.12
CA HIS A 202 12.96 0.59 -23.30
C HIS A 202 12.32 0.71 -21.91
N THR A 203 11.43 1.69 -21.71
CA THR A 203 10.75 1.90 -20.43
C THR A 203 9.25 2.12 -20.57
N HIS A 204 8.54 1.74 -19.51
CA HIS A 204 7.12 2.03 -19.28
C HIS A 204 6.88 3.42 -18.64
N LEU A 205 7.95 4.08 -18.21
CA LEU A 205 7.91 5.38 -17.52
C LEU A 205 7.91 6.59 -18.49
N GLY A 206 7.70 6.40 -19.79
CA GLY A 206 7.83 7.44 -20.82
C GLY A 206 6.86 8.64 -20.73
N HIS A 207 5.97 8.65 -19.72
CA HIS A 207 5.06 9.74 -19.38
C HIS A 207 5.51 10.56 -18.14
N LEU A 208 6.55 10.10 -17.43
CA LEU A 208 7.06 10.69 -16.19
C LEU A 208 8.50 11.22 -16.32
N LEU A 209 9.24 10.72 -17.32
CA LEU A 209 10.65 11.02 -17.52
C LEU A 209 10.85 12.16 -18.52
N ASN A 210 11.79 13.04 -18.19
CA ASN A 210 12.35 14.10 -19.01
C ASN A 210 13.89 13.98 -19.02
N HIS A 211 14.55 14.72 -19.91
CA HIS A 211 16.01 14.85 -19.92
C HIS A 211 16.54 15.42 -18.61
N GLY A 212 17.60 14.82 -18.06
CA GLY A 212 18.22 15.21 -16.80
C GLY A 212 17.57 14.62 -15.54
N ASP A 213 16.45 13.89 -15.67
CA ASP A 213 15.81 13.23 -14.53
C ASP A 213 16.68 12.11 -13.93
N LEU A 214 16.57 11.94 -12.61
CA LEU A 214 17.13 10.78 -11.91
C LEU A 214 16.10 9.63 -11.87
N VAL A 215 16.56 8.42 -12.16
CA VAL A 215 15.75 7.20 -12.18
C VAL A 215 16.45 6.06 -11.46
N LEU A 216 15.67 5.19 -10.84
CA LEU A 216 16.14 3.95 -10.21
C LEU A 216 15.86 2.77 -11.14
N GLY A 217 16.88 1.94 -11.33
CA GLY A 217 16.80 0.74 -12.14
C GLY A 217 17.76 -0.34 -11.69
N PHE A 218 17.62 -1.54 -12.25
CA PHE A 218 18.63 -2.59 -12.14
C PHE A 218 19.50 -2.61 -13.39
N ASP A 219 20.82 -2.62 -13.17
CA ASP A 219 21.78 -3.06 -14.16
C ASP A 219 21.82 -4.61 -14.17
N LEU A 220 21.38 -5.21 -15.27
CA LEU A 220 21.42 -6.65 -15.50
C LEU A 220 22.68 -7.08 -16.28
N ALA A 221 23.39 -6.16 -16.92
CA ALA A 221 24.63 -6.46 -17.64
C ALA A 221 25.79 -6.76 -16.68
N ASN A 222 25.87 -6.05 -15.56
CA ASN A 222 26.91 -6.28 -14.53
C ASN A 222 26.43 -7.12 -13.33
N SER A 223 25.12 -7.41 -13.20
CA SER A 223 24.59 -8.21 -12.09
C SER A 223 24.67 -9.72 -12.35
N ASN A 224 25.32 -10.45 -11.44
CA ASN A 224 25.43 -11.91 -11.50
C ASN A 224 24.16 -12.58 -10.94
N VAL A 225 23.12 -12.67 -11.77
CA VAL A 225 21.83 -13.28 -11.43
C VAL A 225 21.86 -14.80 -11.65
N ASN A 226 21.74 -15.57 -10.57
CA ASN A 226 21.67 -17.03 -10.63
C ASN A 226 20.21 -17.53 -10.64
N ASP A 227 19.55 -17.45 -11.80
CA ASP A 227 18.18 -17.94 -12.02
C ASP A 227 18.11 -18.99 -13.16
N GLU A 228 17.26 -20.01 -13.01
CA GLU A 228 17.16 -21.12 -13.97
C GLU A 228 16.62 -20.68 -15.34
N PHE A 229 15.70 -19.71 -15.37
CA PHE A 229 15.06 -19.25 -16.61
C PHE A 229 15.94 -18.22 -17.33
N VAL A 230 16.61 -17.33 -16.59
CA VAL A 230 17.60 -16.39 -17.17
C VAL A 230 18.76 -17.17 -17.82
N ASN A 231 19.32 -18.16 -17.15
CA ASN A 231 20.40 -19.00 -17.68
C ASN A 231 20.03 -19.80 -18.95
N LYS A 232 18.73 -20.01 -19.21
CA LYS A 232 18.21 -20.70 -20.39
C LYS A 232 17.79 -19.75 -21.51
N MET A 233 17.84 -18.43 -21.28
CA MET A 233 17.40 -17.43 -22.23
C MET A 233 18.50 -17.07 -23.23
N ASN A 234 18.11 -16.69 -24.45
CA ASN A 234 19.03 -16.11 -25.43
C ASN A 234 19.52 -14.73 -24.92
N PRO A 235 20.85 -14.47 -24.82
CA PRO A 235 21.37 -13.22 -24.29
C PRO A 235 20.80 -11.95 -24.94
N HIS A 236 20.57 -11.96 -26.26
CA HIS A 236 19.98 -10.81 -26.99
C HIS A 236 18.54 -10.44 -26.58
N HIS A 237 17.84 -11.27 -25.79
CA HIS A 237 16.51 -10.95 -25.26
C HIS A 237 16.56 -10.38 -23.83
N ILE A 238 17.71 -10.44 -23.18
CA ILE A 238 17.94 -9.84 -21.86
C ILE A 238 18.25 -8.35 -22.08
N PRO A 239 17.54 -7.41 -21.44
CA PRO A 239 17.89 -5.99 -21.49
C PRO A 239 19.06 -5.69 -20.53
N ASP A 240 19.98 -4.83 -20.93
CA ASP A 240 21.14 -4.46 -20.11
C ASP A 240 20.73 -3.69 -18.84
N VAL A 241 19.73 -2.81 -18.96
CA VAL A 241 19.20 -1.99 -17.85
C VAL A 241 17.66 -2.04 -17.86
N VAL A 242 17.06 -2.16 -16.68
CA VAL A 242 15.61 -2.09 -16.48
C VAL A 242 15.28 -0.96 -15.52
N LEU A 243 14.63 0.10 -16.03
CA LEU A 243 14.15 1.23 -15.23
C LEU A 243 12.83 0.89 -14.54
N ILE A 244 12.70 1.26 -13.26
CA ILE A 244 11.57 0.86 -12.41
C ILE A 244 10.80 2.06 -11.89
N LYS A 245 11.47 3.06 -11.32
CA LYS A 245 10.80 4.29 -10.84
C LYS A 245 11.64 5.54 -11.00
N LYS A 246 10.98 6.68 -11.22
CA LYS A 246 11.62 8.00 -11.18
C LYS A 246 11.99 8.34 -9.73
N ARG A 247 13.19 8.86 -9.51
CA ARG A 247 13.61 9.38 -8.20
C ARG A 247 13.33 10.88 -8.17
N PHE A 248 12.45 11.30 -7.29
CA PHE A 248 12.15 12.71 -7.04
C PHE A 248 12.97 13.23 -5.85
N ASP A 249 13.18 14.55 -5.78
CA ASP A 249 13.93 15.18 -4.67
C ASP A 249 13.14 15.08 -3.34
N ARG A 250 13.70 14.33 -2.39
CA ARG A 250 13.14 14.14 -1.04
C ARG A 250 12.97 15.46 -0.28
N ASN A 251 13.91 16.39 -0.41
CA ASN A 251 13.85 17.67 0.31
C ASN A 251 12.71 18.54 -0.22
N ARG A 252 12.49 18.54 -1.54
CA ARG A 252 11.34 19.22 -2.17
C ARG A 252 10.01 18.60 -1.74
N ARG A 253 9.90 17.26 -1.75
CA ARG A 253 8.71 16.54 -1.24
C ARG A 253 8.40 16.88 0.22
N GLN A 254 9.39 16.78 1.10
CA GLN A 254 9.22 17.04 2.54
C GLN A 254 8.82 18.49 2.86
N ARG A 255 9.27 19.49 2.08
CA ARG A 255 8.87 20.89 2.23
C ARG A 255 7.43 21.17 1.77
N ARG A 256 6.94 20.39 0.78
CA ARG A 256 5.58 20.51 0.25
C ARG A 256 4.54 19.70 1.03
N ARG A 257 4.97 18.69 1.80
CA ARG A 257 4.11 17.81 2.60
C ARG A 257 3.41 18.60 3.72
N ASN A 258 2.14 18.90 3.49
CA ASN A 258 1.20 19.63 4.37
C ASN A 258 0.19 18.69 5.06
N TRP A 259 0.51 17.41 5.14
CA TRP A 259 -0.32 16.37 5.73
C TRP A 259 0.54 15.45 6.62
N ARG A 260 -0.13 14.78 7.55
CA ARG A 260 0.47 13.86 8.53
C ARG A 260 -0.41 12.63 8.74
N LEU A 261 0.22 11.54 9.16
CA LEU A 261 -0.47 10.37 9.68
C LEU A 261 -0.54 10.48 11.21
N LYS A 262 -1.59 9.91 11.81
CA LYS A 262 -1.65 9.70 13.26
C LYS A 262 -0.97 8.38 13.60
N GLU A 263 0.12 8.46 14.34
CA GLU A 263 0.69 7.32 15.05
C GLU A 263 -0.17 7.03 16.29
N MET A 264 -0.34 5.76 16.67
CA MET A 264 -0.80 5.45 18.03
C MET A 264 0.33 5.72 19.01
N GLU A 265 0.02 6.03 20.27
CA GLU A 265 1.04 6.18 21.30
C GLU A 265 1.87 4.89 21.45
N ARG A 266 3.08 4.93 20.92
CA ARG A 266 4.14 3.96 21.18
C ARG A 266 5.04 4.54 22.27
N GLU A 267 5.39 3.72 23.24
CA GLU A 267 6.49 4.02 24.17
C GLU A 267 7.77 4.15 23.33
N ARG A 268 8.26 5.37 23.15
CA ARG A 268 9.38 5.71 22.24
C ARG A 268 10.74 5.37 22.87
N GLU A 269 10.95 4.10 23.20
CA GLU A 269 12.25 3.59 23.63
C GLU A 269 13.05 3.10 22.41
N GLY A 270 13.84 4.00 21.82
CA GLY A 270 14.87 3.66 20.83
C GLY A 270 14.34 3.38 19.41
N MET A 271 13.90 4.41 18.70
CA MET A 271 13.60 4.31 17.27
C MET A 271 14.92 4.26 16.46
N ASP A 272 15.10 3.25 15.62
CA ASP A 272 16.34 3.05 14.89
C ASP A 272 16.41 3.97 13.65
N THR A 273 17.62 4.34 13.20
CA THR A 273 17.77 5.19 11.99
C THR A 273 17.24 4.55 10.71
N ASP A 274 16.96 3.23 10.72
CA ASP A 274 16.32 2.52 9.62
C ASP A 274 14.79 2.68 9.64
N ASP A 275 14.17 2.76 10.82
CA ASP A 275 12.73 3.01 10.95
C ASP A 275 12.35 4.38 10.38
N GLU A 276 13.17 5.41 10.63
CA GLU A 276 12.99 6.74 10.05
C GLU A 276 13.08 6.74 8.52
N ARG A 277 13.98 5.95 7.93
CA ARG A 277 14.08 5.79 6.47
C ARG A 277 12.86 5.07 5.90
N GLN A 278 12.49 3.94 6.49
CA GLN A 278 11.32 3.15 6.07
C GLN A 278 10.02 3.98 6.18
N TYR A 279 9.88 4.80 7.20
CA TYR A 279 8.75 5.72 7.34
C TYR A 279 8.74 6.83 6.29
N GLN A 280 9.89 7.40 5.94
CA GLN A 280 9.98 8.37 4.83
C GLN A 280 9.61 7.74 3.49
N ASP A 281 10.14 6.55 3.20
CA ASP A 281 9.85 5.79 1.97
C ASP A 281 8.35 5.46 1.88
N PHE A 282 7.72 5.07 2.99
CA PHE A 282 6.27 4.82 3.06
C PHE A 282 5.42 6.07 2.79
N LEU A 283 5.84 7.24 3.28
CA LEU A 283 5.16 8.52 2.98
C LEU A 283 5.34 8.94 1.51
N GLU A 284 6.45 8.58 0.86
CA GLU A 284 6.66 8.75 -0.58
C GLU A 284 5.76 7.80 -1.41
N ASP A 285 5.66 6.53 -1.02
CA ASP A 285 4.75 5.56 -1.65
C ASP A 285 3.27 6.00 -1.58
N LEU A 286 2.86 6.67 -0.50
CA LEU A 286 1.52 7.24 -0.36
C LEU A 286 1.27 8.45 -1.27
N GLU A 287 2.28 9.27 -1.55
CA GLU A 287 2.15 10.36 -2.53
C GLU A 287 1.92 9.77 -3.94
N GLU A 288 2.63 8.69 -4.27
CA GLU A 288 2.64 8.06 -5.59
C GLU A 288 1.44 7.16 -5.90
N ASP A 289 0.95 6.35 -4.94
CA ASP A 289 -0.12 5.36 -5.19
C ASP A 289 -1.47 5.72 -4.52
N GLU A 290 -2.41 6.19 -5.34
CA GLU A 290 -3.81 6.45 -4.97
C GLU A 290 -4.53 5.20 -4.41
N ALA A 291 -4.16 3.99 -4.84
CA ALA A 291 -4.77 2.76 -4.33
C ALA A 291 -4.30 2.43 -2.90
N LEU A 292 -3.07 2.81 -2.55
CA LEU A 292 -2.55 2.69 -1.19
C LEU A 292 -3.23 3.71 -0.26
N ARG A 293 -3.40 4.96 -0.73
CA ARG A 293 -4.08 6.03 0.03
C ARG A 293 -5.50 5.70 0.45
N LYS A 294 -6.28 5.00 -0.39
CA LYS A 294 -7.71 4.71 -0.12
C LYS A 294 -8.01 3.99 1.18
N ASN A 295 -7.02 3.30 1.76
CA ASN A 295 -7.17 2.56 3.01
C ASN A 295 -6.52 3.26 4.22
N ILE A 296 -6.05 4.51 4.07
CA ILE A 296 -5.28 5.22 5.10
C ILE A 296 -5.89 6.60 5.37
N ASN A 297 -6.09 6.91 6.66
CA ASN A 297 -6.59 8.21 7.10
C ASN A 297 -5.44 9.24 7.08
N ILE A 298 -5.52 10.19 6.15
CA ILE A 298 -4.55 11.27 5.99
C ILE A 298 -5.13 12.53 6.64
N PHE A 299 -4.37 13.18 7.54
CA PHE A 299 -4.81 14.38 8.26
C PHE A 299 -4.05 15.61 7.77
N ARG A 300 -4.73 16.75 7.65
CA ARG A 300 -4.10 18.02 7.29
C ARG A 300 -3.22 18.53 8.43
N ASP A 301 -1.97 18.89 8.13
CA ASP A 301 -1.05 19.50 9.10
C ASP A 301 -1.15 21.03 9.03
N ALA A 302 -1.95 21.62 9.92
CA ALA A 302 -2.13 23.07 9.99
C ALA A 302 -0.85 23.84 10.38
N SER A 303 0.18 23.17 10.92
CA SER A 303 1.46 23.80 11.27
C SER A 303 2.37 24.05 10.07
N LYS A 304 2.14 23.34 8.96
CA LYS A 304 2.95 23.43 7.73
C LYS A 304 2.21 24.12 6.62
N ILE A 305 2.56 25.39 6.38
CA ILE A 305 2.17 26.13 5.19
C ILE A 305 3.09 25.67 4.05
N PRO A 306 2.56 25.16 2.91
CA PRO A 306 3.38 24.81 1.76
C PRO A 306 4.15 26.03 1.25
N VAL A 307 5.46 25.90 1.13
CA VAL A 307 6.28 26.88 0.39
C VAL A 307 6.27 26.45 -1.07
N GLU A 308 5.35 26.99 -1.85
CA GLU A 308 5.41 26.91 -3.32
C GLU A 308 6.45 27.91 -3.82
N SER A 309 7.39 27.45 -4.64
CA SER A 309 8.20 28.31 -5.50
C SER A 309 7.90 27.99 -6.96
N ASP A 310 7.83 29.00 -7.81
CA ASP A 310 7.47 28.87 -9.23
C ASP A 310 8.44 27.99 -10.05
N THR A 311 9.60 27.63 -9.47
CA THR A 311 10.63 26.77 -10.08
C THR A 311 10.54 25.29 -9.71
N ASP A 312 9.62 24.87 -8.84
CA ASP A 312 9.59 23.51 -8.29
C ASP A 312 8.57 22.56 -8.99
N ASP A 313 8.02 22.85 -10.18
CA ASP A 313 7.01 21.99 -10.82
C ASP A 313 7.60 20.72 -11.49
N ASP A 314 8.18 19.84 -10.66
CA ASP A 314 8.85 18.57 -11.01
C ASP A 314 7.89 17.45 -11.48
N GLY A 315 6.60 17.74 -11.64
CA GLY A 315 5.56 16.74 -11.93
C GLY A 315 5.37 15.69 -10.82
N ALA A 316 5.91 15.92 -9.62
CA ALA A 316 5.85 14.98 -8.50
C ALA A 316 4.39 14.76 -8.04
N PRO A 317 3.94 13.50 -7.84
CA PRO A 317 2.60 13.21 -7.31
C PRO A 317 2.35 13.89 -5.96
N ARG A 318 1.09 14.31 -5.74
CA ARG A 318 0.65 14.97 -4.50
C ARG A 318 -0.68 14.38 -4.04
N VAL A 319 -0.90 14.35 -2.73
CA VAL A 319 -2.20 14.04 -2.13
C VAL A 319 -3.13 15.25 -2.33
N SER A 320 -4.37 15.03 -2.79
CA SER A 320 -5.30 16.14 -2.98
C SER A 320 -5.85 16.67 -1.65
N LEU A 321 -6.17 17.97 -1.58
CA LEU A 321 -6.77 18.56 -0.37
C LEU A 321 -8.14 17.94 -0.03
N VAL A 322 -8.82 17.32 -0.99
CA VAL A 322 -10.13 16.66 -0.81
C VAL A 322 -9.98 15.32 -0.08
N GLU A 323 -8.82 14.67 -0.18
CA GLU A 323 -8.49 13.42 0.52
C GLU A 323 -8.05 13.64 1.98
N MET A 324 -7.81 14.89 2.40
CA MET A 324 -7.31 15.21 3.74
C MET A 324 -8.45 15.44 4.73
N LEU A 325 -8.42 14.70 5.84
CA LEU A 325 -9.29 14.91 6.98
C LEU A 325 -8.80 16.10 7.82
N GLU A 326 -9.74 16.87 8.34
CA GLU A 326 -9.46 17.86 9.38
C GLU A 326 -9.38 17.19 10.76
N ASP A 327 -8.48 17.67 11.61
CA ASP A 327 -8.33 17.15 12.96
C ASP A 327 -9.47 17.62 13.87
N LEU A 328 -10.42 16.71 14.13
CA LEU A 328 -11.44 16.89 15.17
C LEU A 328 -10.81 16.79 16.56
N ASN A 329 -10.23 17.89 17.03
CA ASN A 329 -9.93 18.09 18.44
C ASN A 329 -11.23 18.42 19.17
N ILE A 330 -11.81 17.43 19.85
CA ILE A 330 -12.81 17.68 20.89
C ILE A 330 -12.03 18.24 22.08
N SER A 331 -12.07 19.56 22.28
CA SER A 331 -11.56 20.13 23.52
C SER A 331 -12.44 19.67 24.69
N GLU A 332 -11.86 19.47 25.87
CA GLU A 332 -12.58 19.06 27.08
C GLU A 332 -13.42 20.20 27.70
N ASP A 333 -13.80 21.21 26.91
CA ASP A 333 -14.60 22.37 27.32
C ASP A 333 -16.12 22.09 27.33
N ALA A 334 -16.51 20.81 27.38
CA ALA A 334 -17.89 20.38 27.60
C ALA A 334 -18.30 20.38 29.09
N THR A 335 -17.37 20.68 30.00
CA THR A 335 -17.64 20.97 31.41
C THR A 335 -17.20 22.41 31.71
N GLY A 336 -18.18 23.32 31.82
CA GLY A 336 -17.94 24.76 31.95
C GLY A 336 -17.08 25.14 33.16
N GLY A 337 -15.86 25.60 32.90
CA GLY A 337 -14.88 26.06 33.87
C GLY A 337 -14.85 27.58 34.08
N GLU A 338 -15.97 28.29 33.93
CA GLU A 338 -16.06 29.74 34.19
C GLU A 338 -16.75 30.01 35.53
N GLY A 339 -15.97 30.21 36.60
CA GLY A 339 -16.53 30.53 37.92
C GLY A 339 -15.60 30.59 39.13
N ALA A 340 -14.27 30.51 38.98
CA ALA A 340 -13.35 30.36 40.11
C ALA A 340 -12.56 31.62 40.54
N ASP A 341 -12.56 32.71 39.76
CA ASP A 341 -11.65 33.86 39.95
C ASP A 341 -12.32 35.17 40.46
N MET A 342 -13.44 35.08 41.19
CA MET A 342 -14.22 36.27 41.61
C MET A 342 -14.62 36.32 43.11
N ILE A 343 -13.89 35.67 44.02
CA ILE A 343 -14.07 35.85 45.49
C ILE A 343 -12.75 35.89 46.27
N THR A 344 -11.92 36.94 46.09
CA THR A 344 -10.96 37.41 47.12
C THR A 344 -10.68 38.92 47.03
N THR A 345 -11.72 39.75 47.26
CA THR A 345 -11.52 41.18 47.55
C THR A 345 -12.58 41.71 48.52
N ALA A 346 -12.42 41.43 49.81
CA ALA A 346 -13.03 42.15 50.95
C ALA A 346 -12.28 41.78 52.24
#